data_AF-A0A1V5DBA3-F1
#
_entry.id   AF-A0A1V5DBA3-F1
#
_cell.length_a   1.000
_cell.length_b   1.000
_cell.length_c   1.000
_cell.angle_alpha   90.00
_cell.angle_beta   90.00
_cell.angle_gamma   90.00
#
_symmetry.space_group_name_H-M   'P 1'
#
loop_
_entity.id
_entity.type
_entity.pdbx_description
1 polymer ?
#
loop_
_entity_poly.entity_id
_entity_poly.type
_entity_poly.pdbx_seq_one_letter_code
_entity_poly.pdbx_strand_id
1 'polypeptide(L)'
;MCRLLGITNFNFVKHRQIVNHFCDLARTGHVMAGDPPGHGDGWGMAFYLNGVWKVRKSGGNVLEETDKITSPLRRAGECPVLILHLRKSAWNDTSTSRHAHPFHYKNTVFAHNGTIYNYQGLIPGITVPGLGEDALDTEVFFLHVMSDPSFDLARAFMNSVSLIRRDYTFSALNCLFSDGKRLFAYRDYAREPDYYSLFKASSESSCIVCSQPIMEDLPWKMMEKEELLVVQEGSDDST
;
A
#
# COMPACT_ATOMS: atom_id res chain seq x y z
N MET A 1 -6.26 7.76 -9.40
CA MET A 1 -5.29 6.80 -8.81
C MET A 1 -4.82 7.24 -7.44
N CYS A 2 -4.21 6.35 -6.66
CA CYS A 2 -4.21 6.35 -5.20
C CYS A 2 -2.99 7.03 -4.52
N ARG A 3 -3.02 7.07 -3.18
CA ARG A 3 -1.87 7.39 -2.31
C ARG A 3 -1.64 6.28 -1.28
N LEU A 4 -0.37 6.01 -1.00
CA LEU A 4 0.13 4.96 -0.11
C LEU A 4 0.92 5.58 1.04
N LEU A 5 0.76 5.03 2.25
CA LEU A 5 1.63 5.28 3.40
C LEU A 5 1.93 3.96 4.11
N GLY A 6 3.18 3.72 4.42
CA GLY A 6 3.66 2.63 5.27
C GLY A 6 4.54 3.21 6.37
N ILE A 7 4.40 2.71 7.59
CA ILE A 7 5.22 3.10 8.74
C ILE A 7 5.61 1.84 9.50
N THR A 8 6.91 1.60 9.70
CA THR A 8 7.40 0.61 10.67
C THR A 8 7.52 1.23 12.06
N ASN A 9 7.47 0.41 13.11
CA ASN A 9 7.58 0.83 14.51
C ASN A 9 6.63 1.98 14.85
N PHE A 10 5.40 1.88 14.34
CA PHE A 10 4.42 2.94 14.49
C PHE A 10 4.11 3.17 15.97
N ASN A 11 4.30 4.41 16.43
CA ASN A 11 3.80 4.94 17.69
C ASN A 11 2.85 6.11 17.41
N PHE A 12 1.64 6.08 17.97
CA PHE A 12 0.61 7.08 17.71
C PHE A 12 1.01 8.49 18.14
N VAL A 13 1.69 8.64 19.28
CA VAL A 13 2.10 9.96 19.79
C VAL A 13 3.13 10.59 18.85
N LYS A 14 4.09 9.80 18.35
CA LYS A 14 5.15 10.26 17.44
C LYS A 14 4.61 10.50 16.02
N HIS A 15 3.75 9.62 15.52
CA HIS A 15 3.38 9.60 14.10
C HIS A 15 2.01 10.17 13.78
N ARG A 16 1.25 10.69 14.77
CA ARG A 16 -0.08 11.28 14.50
C ARG A 16 -0.07 12.38 13.45
N GLN A 17 0.98 13.21 13.38
CA GLN A 17 1.09 14.28 12.38
C GLN A 17 1.27 13.70 10.98
N ILE A 18 2.08 12.66 10.83
CA ILE A 18 2.25 11.92 9.57
C ILE A 18 0.91 11.35 9.11
N VAL A 19 0.15 10.71 10.01
CA VAL A 19 -1.18 10.17 9.70
C VAL A 19 -2.15 11.27 9.26
N ASN A 20 -2.16 12.41 9.95
CA ASN A 20 -3.03 13.53 9.61
C ASN A 20 -2.68 14.14 8.25
N HIS A 21 -1.40 14.46 7.99
CA HIS A 21 -0.97 14.99 6.70
C HIS A 21 -1.20 14.00 5.56
N PHE A 22 -1.07 12.70 5.83
CA PHE A 22 -1.45 11.69 4.84
C PHE A 22 -2.95 11.73 4.54
N CYS A 23 -3.82 11.86 5.55
CA CYS A 23 -5.26 12.00 5.32
C CYS A 23 -5.59 13.27 4.51
N ASP A 24 -4.85 14.37 4.72
CA ASP A 24 -5.02 15.60 3.94
C ASP A 24 -4.71 15.42 2.45
N LEU A 25 -3.93 14.42 2.07
CA LEU A 25 -3.71 14.07 0.66
C LEU A 25 -4.99 13.65 -0.06
N ALA A 26 -6.05 13.29 0.66
CA ALA A 26 -7.36 13.10 0.03
C ALA A 26 -7.91 14.37 -0.60
N ARG A 27 -7.43 15.55 -0.16
CA ARG A 27 -7.72 16.84 -0.78
C ARG A 27 -6.57 17.32 -1.69
N THR A 28 -5.33 17.22 -1.20
CA THR A 28 -4.16 17.91 -1.79
C THR A 28 -3.22 16.99 -2.56
N GLY A 29 -3.39 15.68 -2.48
CA GLY A 29 -2.51 14.72 -3.13
C GLY A 29 -2.56 14.88 -4.64
N HIS A 30 -1.42 14.69 -5.32
CA HIS A 30 -1.39 14.89 -6.78
C HIS A 30 -2.42 13.98 -7.46
N VAL A 31 -2.93 14.40 -8.61
CA VAL A 31 -3.84 13.59 -9.44
C VAL A 31 -3.25 13.51 -10.84
N MET A 32 -3.71 12.56 -11.65
CA MET A 32 -3.31 12.52 -13.05
C MET A 32 -3.85 13.76 -13.78
N ALA A 33 -3.18 14.16 -14.86
CA ALA A 33 -3.70 15.22 -15.71
C ALA A 33 -5.10 14.85 -16.23
N GLY A 34 -6.09 15.72 -16.01
CA GLY A 34 -7.48 15.50 -16.39
C GLY A 34 -8.36 14.81 -15.34
N ASP A 35 -7.78 14.26 -14.27
CA ASP A 35 -8.56 13.71 -13.16
C ASP A 35 -9.13 14.84 -12.26
N PRO A 36 -10.32 14.65 -11.65
CA PRO A 36 -10.81 15.58 -10.64
C PRO A 36 -9.87 15.58 -9.42
N PRO A 37 -9.78 16.71 -8.69
CA PRO A 37 -8.88 16.82 -7.53
C PRO A 37 -9.25 15.83 -6.42
N GLY A 38 -8.24 15.42 -5.66
CA GLY A 38 -8.40 14.60 -4.46
C GLY A 38 -8.57 13.09 -4.70
N HIS A 39 -8.59 12.37 -3.59
CA HIS A 39 -8.62 10.91 -3.47
C HIS A 39 -9.77 10.48 -2.55
N GLY A 40 -11.00 10.58 -3.06
CA GLY A 40 -12.23 10.40 -2.29
C GLY A 40 -12.95 9.06 -2.50
N ASP A 41 -12.41 8.13 -3.29
CA ASP A 41 -13.11 6.91 -3.73
C ASP A 41 -12.95 5.73 -2.76
N GLY A 42 -12.74 6.06 -1.48
CA GLY A 42 -12.48 5.13 -0.40
C GLY A 42 -11.13 5.31 0.28
N TRP A 43 -10.97 4.61 1.39
CA TRP A 43 -9.71 4.51 2.12
C TRP A 43 -9.62 3.15 2.81
N GLY A 44 -8.42 2.80 3.23
CA GLY A 44 -8.25 1.69 4.16
C GLY A 44 -6.96 1.76 4.94
N MET A 45 -6.93 0.95 5.99
CA MET A 45 -5.90 0.88 7.00
C MET A 45 -5.68 -0.58 7.39
N ALA A 46 -4.43 -0.99 7.49
CA ALA A 46 -4.02 -2.22 8.13
C ALA A 46 -2.94 -1.91 9.16
N PHE A 47 -3.13 -2.34 10.41
CA PHE A 47 -2.09 -2.28 11.43
C PHE A 47 -1.97 -3.62 12.15
N TYR A 48 -0.76 -4.01 12.51
CA TYR A 48 -0.48 -5.31 13.10
C TYR A 48 -0.52 -5.24 14.62
N LEU A 49 -1.42 -6.00 15.27
CA LEU A 49 -1.57 -5.95 16.73
C LEU A 49 -1.82 -7.34 17.28
N ASN A 50 -1.02 -7.75 18.28
CA ASN A 50 -1.14 -9.04 18.97
C ASN A 50 -1.15 -10.24 18.00
N GLY A 51 -0.24 -10.24 17.03
CA GLY A 51 -0.08 -11.34 16.08
C GLY A 51 -1.13 -11.39 14.96
N VAL A 52 -2.01 -10.39 14.85
CA VAL A 52 -3.06 -10.35 13.82
C VAL A 52 -3.21 -8.98 13.17
N TRP A 53 -3.58 -8.96 11.89
CA TRP A 53 -3.91 -7.74 11.17
C TRP A 53 -5.27 -7.19 11.61
N LYS A 54 -5.32 -5.89 11.90
CA LYS A 54 -6.56 -5.13 12.02
C LYS A 54 -6.77 -4.32 10.76
N VAL A 55 -7.59 -4.86 9.85
CA VAL A 55 -7.91 -4.21 8.56
C VAL A 55 -9.25 -3.46 8.67
N ARG A 56 -9.26 -2.20 8.24
CA ARG A 56 -10.45 -1.34 8.19
C ARG A 56 -10.51 -0.61 6.86
N LYS A 57 -11.68 -0.57 6.24
CA LYS A 57 -11.88 -0.03 4.89
C LYS A 57 -13.21 0.69 4.77
N SER A 58 -13.27 1.69 3.91
CA SER A 58 -14.48 2.43 3.56
C SER A 58 -14.50 2.75 2.07
N GLY A 59 -15.71 2.88 1.50
CA GLY A 59 -15.91 3.50 0.19
C GLY A 59 -16.08 5.02 0.25
N GLY A 60 -16.18 5.60 1.46
CA GLY A 60 -16.33 7.02 1.68
C GLY A 60 -15.02 7.81 1.63
N ASN A 61 -15.14 9.14 1.66
CA ASN A 61 -13.99 10.04 1.67
C ASN A 61 -13.38 10.10 3.08
N VAL A 62 -12.06 9.89 3.19
CA VAL A 62 -11.36 9.92 4.49
C VAL A 62 -11.51 11.26 5.21
N LEU A 63 -11.69 12.38 4.49
CA LEU A 63 -11.82 13.72 5.09
C LEU A 63 -13.06 13.85 5.99
N GLU A 64 -14.09 13.04 5.74
CA GLU A 64 -15.33 12.96 6.52
C GLU A 64 -15.27 11.84 7.57
N GLU A 65 -14.23 11.00 7.51
CA GLU A 65 -14.13 9.74 8.25
C GLU A 65 -12.79 9.59 8.99
N THR A 66 -12.02 10.66 9.16
CA THR A 66 -10.67 10.64 9.77
C THR A 66 -10.66 9.95 11.14
N ASP A 67 -11.71 10.13 11.95
CA ASP A 67 -11.86 9.46 13.25
C ASP A 67 -11.91 7.93 13.16
N LYS A 68 -12.37 7.38 12.04
CA LYS A 68 -12.37 5.92 11.80
C LYS A 68 -10.95 5.37 11.59
N ILE A 69 -9.96 6.23 11.30
CA ILE A 69 -8.52 5.92 11.26
C ILE A 69 -7.86 6.25 12.60
N THR A 70 -8.00 7.49 13.08
CA THR A 70 -7.22 7.97 14.24
C THR A 70 -7.65 7.32 15.56
N SER A 71 -8.93 7.01 15.74
CA SER A 71 -9.45 6.42 16.98
C SER A 71 -8.94 4.99 17.22
N PRO A 72 -8.95 4.07 16.23
CA PRO A 72 -8.27 2.77 16.36
C PRO A 72 -6.76 2.87 16.59
N LEU A 73 -6.06 3.75 15.87
CA LEU A 73 -4.61 3.91 16.04
C LEU A 73 -4.25 4.44 17.43
N ARG A 74 -5.03 5.41 17.94
CA ARG A 74 -4.89 5.91 19.30
C ARG A 74 -5.08 4.82 20.36
N ARG A 75 -6.05 3.93 20.16
CA ARG A 75 -6.29 2.79 21.06
C ARG A 75 -5.20 1.73 20.97
N ALA A 76 -4.66 1.49 19.78
CA ALA A 76 -3.54 0.57 19.60
C ALA A 76 -2.28 1.11 20.31
N GLY A 77 -2.05 2.42 20.26
CA GLY A 77 -0.89 3.08 20.84
C GLY A 77 0.35 2.86 19.99
N GLU A 78 0.78 1.60 19.86
CA GLU A 78 1.94 1.18 19.09
C GLU A 78 1.64 -0.07 18.26
N CYS A 79 2.31 -0.20 17.11
CA CYS A 79 2.31 -1.43 16.32
C CYS A 79 3.57 -1.55 15.44
N PRO A 80 4.05 -2.77 15.13
CA PRO A 80 5.25 -2.95 14.30
C PRO A 80 5.10 -2.39 12.88
N VAL A 81 3.90 -2.47 12.29
CA VAL A 81 3.65 -2.00 10.93
C VAL A 81 2.25 -1.39 10.82
N LEU A 82 2.17 -0.23 10.19
CA LEU A 82 0.95 0.44 9.72
C LEU A 82 1.04 0.63 8.20
N ILE A 83 -0.04 0.31 7.49
CA ILE A 83 -0.25 0.67 6.08
C ILE A 83 -1.58 1.42 5.95
N LEU A 84 -1.56 2.59 5.33
CA LEU A 84 -2.74 3.36 4.93
C LEU A 84 -2.78 3.52 3.41
N HIS A 85 -4.00 3.60 2.88
CA HIS A 85 -4.24 3.78 1.47
C HIS A 85 -5.43 4.71 1.24
N LEU A 86 -5.23 5.76 0.42
CA LEU A 86 -6.30 6.61 -0.09
C LEU A 86 -6.60 6.23 -1.52
N ARG A 87 -7.87 5.95 -1.80
CA ARG A 87 -8.27 5.39 -3.08
C ARG A 87 -8.77 6.48 -4.03
N LYS A 88 -8.37 6.34 -5.28
CA LYS A 88 -9.00 7.02 -6.41
C LYS A 88 -9.04 6.03 -7.57
N SER A 89 -10.23 5.51 -7.84
CA SER A 89 -10.39 4.31 -8.63
C SER A 89 -10.06 4.55 -10.11
N ALA A 90 -9.50 3.54 -10.77
CA ALA A 90 -9.42 3.48 -12.23
C ALA A 90 -10.68 2.86 -12.85
N TRP A 91 -11.59 2.34 -12.02
CA TRP A 91 -12.75 1.55 -12.41
C TRP A 91 -14.05 2.21 -11.92
N ASN A 92 -15.03 2.34 -12.80
CA ASN A 92 -16.34 2.93 -12.49
C ASN A 92 -17.10 2.12 -11.43
N ASP A 93 -17.88 2.80 -10.60
CA ASP A 93 -18.79 2.18 -9.61
C ASP A 93 -18.13 1.26 -8.57
N THR A 94 -16.85 1.48 -8.28
CA THR A 94 -16.11 0.63 -7.34
C THR A 94 -15.83 1.29 -5.99
N SER A 95 -16.33 2.50 -5.70
CA SER A 95 -16.13 3.24 -4.44
C SER A 95 -16.80 2.54 -3.25
N THR A 96 -16.16 1.47 -2.78
CA THR A 96 -16.69 0.51 -1.82
C THR A 96 -15.55 -0.04 -0.95
N SER A 97 -15.87 -0.49 0.26
CA SER A 97 -14.89 -1.15 1.14
C SER A 97 -14.36 -2.46 0.55
N ARG A 98 -15.13 -3.12 -0.34
CA ARG A 98 -14.77 -4.36 -1.04
C ARG A 98 -13.50 -4.19 -1.88
N HIS A 99 -13.44 -3.11 -2.65
CA HIS A 99 -12.36 -2.81 -3.59
C HIS A 99 -11.28 -1.86 -3.02
N ALA A 100 -11.51 -1.34 -1.81
CA ALA A 100 -10.50 -0.58 -1.10
C ALA A 100 -9.35 -1.48 -0.61
N HIS A 101 -8.15 -0.92 -0.62
CA HIS A 101 -6.93 -1.53 -0.07
C HIS A 101 -6.76 -1.13 1.40
N PRO A 102 -5.96 -1.86 2.20
CA PRO A 102 -5.24 -3.10 1.83
C PRO A 102 -6.15 -4.33 1.70
N PHE A 103 -5.79 -5.25 0.79
CA PHE A 103 -6.28 -6.63 0.79
C PHE A 103 -5.49 -7.45 1.81
N HIS A 104 -6.04 -8.59 2.25
CA HIS A 104 -5.35 -9.48 3.18
C HIS A 104 -5.63 -10.95 2.89
N TYR A 105 -4.62 -11.79 3.10
CA TYR A 105 -4.71 -13.24 2.99
C TYR A 105 -3.76 -13.86 4.03
N LYS A 106 -4.30 -14.70 4.91
CA LYS A 106 -3.58 -15.20 6.09
C LYS A 106 -2.94 -14.03 6.86
N ASN A 107 -1.62 -14.05 7.07
CA ASN A 107 -0.89 -13.04 7.81
C ASN A 107 -0.27 -11.95 6.92
N THR A 108 -0.70 -11.84 5.66
CA THR A 108 -0.15 -10.87 4.70
C THR A 108 -1.20 -9.83 4.33
N VAL A 109 -0.79 -8.56 4.25
CA VAL A 109 -1.59 -7.45 3.70
C VAL A 109 -0.93 -6.84 2.49
N PHE A 110 -1.72 -6.27 1.57
CA PHE A 110 -1.23 -5.77 0.29
C PHE A 110 -2.01 -4.54 -0.20
N ALA A 111 -1.30 -3.46 -0.54
CA ALA A 111 -1.83 -2.24 -1.12
C ALA A 111 -1.05 -1.89 -2.40
N HIS A 112 -1.76 -1.38 -3.41
CA HIS A 112 -1.22 -1.13 -4.74
C HIS A 112 -1.73 0.20 -5.29
N ASN A 113 -0.84 0.97 -5.89
CA ASN A 113 -1.15 2.17 -6.66
C ASN A 113 -0.64 1.98 -8.09
N GLY A 114 -1.58 1.71 -8.99
CA GLY A 114 -1.32 1.32 -10.35
C GLY A 114 -2.50 0.56 -10.93
N THR A 115 -2.36 0.12 -12.17
CA THR A 115 -3.35 -0.71 -12.85
C THR A 115 -2.62 -1.74 -13.71
N ILE A 116 -2.97 -3.01 -13.54
CA ILE A 116 -2.55 -4.08 -14.45
C ILE A 116 -3.69 -4.31 -15.45
N TYR A 117 -3.41 -4.11 -16.73
CA TYR A 117 -4.39 -4.32 -17.79
C TYR A 117 -4.45 -5.81 -18.17
N ASN A 118 -5.65 -6.29 -18.53
CA ASN A 118 -5.89 -7.71 -18.85
C ASN A 118 -5.44 -8.67 -17.74
N TYR A 119 -5.54 -8.23 -16.48
CA TYR A 119 -5.12 -8.97 -15.29
C TYR A 119 -5.80 -10.34 -15.17
N GLN A 120 -6.95 -10.54 -15.81
CA GLN A 120 -7.65 -11.83 -15.82
C GLN A 120 -6.78 -12.98 -16.32
N GLY A 121 -5.77 -12.69 -17.16
CA GLY A 121 -4.79 -13.69 -17.58
C GLY A 121 -3.92 -14.25 -16.44
N LEU A 122 -3.84 -13.57 -15.29
CA LEU A 122 -3.13 -14.06 -14.11
C LEU A 122 -3.96 -15.05 -13.28
N ILE A 123 -5.29 -15.05 -13.44
CA ILE A 123 -6.21 -15.87 -12.63
C ILE A 123 -5.86 -17.37 -12.68
N PRO A 124 -5.49 -17.98 -13.82
CA PRO A 124 -5.10 -19.39 -13.86
C PRO A 124 -3.89 -19.75 -12.97
N GLY A 125 -3.04 -18.78 -12.62
CA GLY A 125 -1.92 -18.97 -11.69
C GLY A 125 -2.31 -18.90 -10.21
N ILE A 126 -3.57 -18.59 -9.88
CA ILE A 126 -4.04 -18.46 -8.51
C ILE A 126 -4.50 -19.83 -7.99
N THR A 127 -3.79 -20.33 -6.98
CA THR A 127 -4.04 -21.63 -6.35
C THR A 127 -4.64 -21.49 -4.94
N VAL A 128 -4.53 -20.31 -4.33
CA VAL A 128 -5.16 -20.02 -3.03
C VAL A 128 -6.64 -19.67 -3.18
N PRO A 129 -7.50 -20.04 -2.21
CA PRO A 129 -8.90 -19.62 -2.22
C PRO A 129 -9.04 -18.13 -1.91
N GLY A 130 -10.22 -17.57 -2.20
CA GLY A 130 -10.62 -16.23 -1.75
C GLY A 130 -10.70 -15.17 -2.85
N LEU A 131 -10.46 -15.54 -4.12
CA LEU A 131 -10.71 -14.65 -5.25
C LEU A 131 -12.22 -14.43 -5.42
N GLY A 132 -12.69 -13.21 -5.24
CA GLY A 132 -14.09 -12.86 -5.51
C GLY A 132 -14.40 -12.81 -7.01
N GLU A 133 -15.66 -13.04 -7.38
CA GLU A 133 -16.13 -12.94 -8.77
C GLU A 133 -16.00 -11.51 -9.33
N ASP A 134 -16.04 -10.52 -8.45
CA ASP A 134 -15.86 -9.08 -8.73
C ASP A 134 -14.40 -8.62 -8.59
N ALA A 135 -13.44 -9.54 -8.44
CA ALA A 135 -12.05 -9.18 -8.20
C ALA A 135 -11.46 -8.35 -9.34
N LEU A 136 -10.76 -7.28 -8.94
CA LEU A 136 -10.04 -6.39 -9.84
C LEU A 136 -8.53 -6.70 -9.81
N ASP A 137 -7.80 -6.02 -10.69
CA ASP A 137 -6.37 -6.19 -10.92
C ASP A 137 -5.52 -6.34 -9.66
N THR A 138 -5.74 -5.53 -8.63
CA THR A 138 -4.92 -5.63 -7.41
C THR A 138 -5.18 -6.91 -6.62
N GLU A 139 -6.44 -7.33 -6.49
CA GLU A 139 -6.75 -8.54 -5.73
C GLU A 139 -6.23 -9.77 -6.46
N VAL A 140 -6.36 -9.80 -7.79
CA VAL A 140 -5.78 -10.82 -8.65
C VAL A 140 -4.25 -10.85 -8.49
N PHE A 141 -3.59 -9.69 -8.57
CA PHE A 141 -2.14 -9.59 -8.38
C PHE A 141 -1.73 -10.10 -7.00
N PHE A 142 -2.41 -9.67 -5.94
CA PHE A 142 -2.10 -10.10 -4.58
C PHE A 142 -2.26 -11.61 -4.40
N LEU A 143 -3.37 -12.20 -4.86
CA LEU A 143 -3.60 -13.64 -4.71
C LEU A 143 -2.68 -14.46 -5.61
N HIS A 144 -2.23 -13.92 -6.74
CA HIS A 144 -1.18 -14.53 -7.55
C HIS A 144 0.16 -14.58 -6.78
N VAL A 145 0.54 -13.49 -6.10
CA VAL A 145 1.70 -13.48 -5.19
C VAL A 145 1.54 -14.53 -4.08
N MET A 146 0.36 -14.64 -3.48
CA MET A 146 0.11 -15.62 -2.41
C MET A 146 0.01 -17.07 -2.89
N SER A 147 -0.08 -17.29 -4.19
CA SER A 147 -0.10 -18.62 -4.82
C SER A 147 1.29 -19.12 -5.22
N ASP A 148 2.30 -18.26 -5.13
CA ASP A 148 3.69 -18.63 -5.38
C ASP A 148 4.16 -19.64 -4.31
N PRO A 149 4.85 -20.73 -4.70
CA PRO A 149 5.32 -21.75 -3.76
C PRO A 149 6.49 -21.30 -2.88
N SER A 150 7.09 -20.13 -3.15
CA SER A 150 8.18 -19.57 -2.35
C SER A 150 7.73 -19.27 -0.92
N PHE A 151 8.52 -19.72 0.06
CA PHE A 151 8.32 -19.34 1.46
C PHE A 151 8.73 -17.89 1.77
N ASP A 152 9.56 -17.29 0.92
CA ASP A 152 9.93 -15.88 1.05
C ASP A 152 8.98 -14.99 0.24
N LEU A 153 8.35 -14.05 0.95
CA LEU A 153 7.34 -13.14 0.40
C LEU A 153 7.94 -12.15 -0.61
N ALA A 154 9.18 -11.69 -0.41
CA ALA A 154 9.85 -10.81 -1.38
C ALA A 154 10.08 -11.56 -2.70
N ARG A 155 10.58 -12.79 -2.64
CA ARG A 155 10.75 -13.64 -3.81
C ARG A 155 9.43 -13.93 -4.53
N ALA A 156 8.38 -14.31 -3.81
CA ALA A 156 7.04 -14.54 -4.35
C ALA A 156 6.49 -13.30 -5.08
N PHE A 157 6.66 -12.13 -4.45
CA PHE A 157 6.27 -10.85 -5.04
C PHE A 157 7.04 -10.57 -6.34
N MET A 158 8.37 -10.72 -6.32
CA MET A 158 9.21 -10.45 -7.48
C MET A 158 8.98 -11.43 -8.64
N ASN A 159 8.58 -12.68 -8.38
CA ASN A 159 8.18 -13.61 -9.43
C ASN A 159 6.94 -13.11 -10.17
N SER A 160 5.94 -12.65 -9.42
CA SER A 160 4.71 -12.08 -10.00
C SER A 160 4.98 -10.77 -10.75
N VAL A 161 5.80 -9.88 -10.18
CA VAL A 161 6.24 -8.65 -10.88
C VAL A 161 6.98 -8.99 -12.18
N SER A 162 7.89 -9.96 -12.15
CA SER A 162 8.66 -10.36 -13.35
C SER A 162 7.75 -10.87 -14.46
N LEU A 163 6.73 -11.66 -14.10
CA LEU A 163 5.69 -12.13 -15.03
C LEU A 163 4.89 -10.96 -15.61
N ILE A 164 4.38 -10.07 -14.75
CA ILE A 164 3.57 -8.91 -15.16
C ILE A 164 4.35 -8.01 -16.11
N ARG A 165 5.60 -7.72 -15.80
CA ARG A 165 6.45 -6.85 -16.62
C ARG A 165 6.77 -7.44 -17.99
N ARG A 166 6.85 -8.77 -18.09
CA ARG A 166 7.16 -9.47 -19.34
C ARG A 166 5.93 -9.58 -20.24
N ASP A 167 4.78 -9.93 -19.65
CA ASP A 167 3.63 -10.45 -20.40
C ASP A 167 2.40 -9.53 -20.38
N TYR A 168 2.39 -8.47 -19.55
CA TYR A 168 1.21 -7.60 -19.36
C TYR A 168 1.55 -6.13 -19.54
N THR A 169 0.56 -5.37 -20.00
CA THR A 169 0.61 -3.91 -19.92
C THR A 169 0.16 -3.47 -18.53
N PHE A 170 0.89 -2.55 -17.93
CA PHE A 170 0.53 -1.96 -16.65
C PHE A 170 0.84 -0.48 -16.66
N SER A 171 0.24 0.28 -15.76
CA SER A 171 0.53 1.69 -15.59
C SER A 171 1.62 1.93 -14.54
N ALA A 172 1.50 1.28 -13.39
CA ALA A 172 2.51 1.16 -12.34
C ALA A 172 2.26 -0.07 -11.47
N LEU A 173 3.24 -0.41 -10.66
CA LEU A 173 3.21 -1.49 -9.67
C LEU A 173 3.67 -0.98 -8.30
N ASN A 174 3.38 0.28 -7.94
CA ASN A 174 3.77 0.80 -6.64
C ASN A 174 3.01 0.05 -5.54
N CYS A 175 3.72 -0.72 -4.71
CA CYS A 175 3.09 -1.60 -3.73
C CYS A 175 3.65 -1.36 -2.33
N LEU A 176 2.77 -1.43 -1.33
CA LEU A 176 3.13 -1.63 0.07
C LEU A 176 2.50 -2.93 0.55
N PHE A 177 3.30 -3.81 1.14
CA PHE A 177 2.82 -5.07 1.68
C PHE A 177 3.61 -5.48 2.92
N SER A 178 3.05 -6.39 3.71
CA SER A 178 3.66 -6.81 4.96
C SER A 178 3.17 -8.17 5.42
N ASP A 179 4.07 -8.94 6.03
CA ASP A 179 3.80 -10.21 6.72
C ASP A 179 3.60 -10.04 8.24
N GLY A 180 3.44 -8.81 8.71
CA GLY A 180 3.29 -8.44 10.13
C GLY A 180 4.60 -8.17 10.86
N LYS A 181 5.74 -8.55 10.27
CA LYS A 181 7.09 -8.31 10.81
C LYS A 181 7.90 -7.36 9.94
N ARG A 182 7.77 -7.50 8.63
CA ARG A 182 8.51 -6.73 7.62
C ARG A 182 7.55 -5.83 6.86
N LEU A 183 7.98 -4.60 6.58
CA LEU A 183 7.34 -3.74 5.60
C LEU A 183 8.11 -3.85 4.29
N PHE A 184 7.39 -4.11 3.21
CA PHE A 184 7.93 -4.13 1.86
C PHE A 184 7.34 -2.96 1.08
N ALA A 185 8.20 -2.27 0.33
CA ALA A 185 7.80 -1.24 -0.60
C ALA A 185 8.44 -1.50 -1.96
N TYR A 186 7.64 -1.47 -3.02
CA TYR A 186 8.12 -1.59 -4.38
C TYR A 186 7.66 -0.39 -5.20
N ARG A 187 8.54 0.17 -6.02
CA ARG A 187 8.21 1.25 -6.95
C ARG A 187 8.53 0.83 -8.38
N ASP A 188 7.54 0.86 -9.27
CA ASP A 188 7.74 0.62 -10.70
C ASP A 188 6.60 1.25 -11.50
N TYR A 189 6.91 1.73 -12.69
CA TYR A 189 5.99 2.48 -13.54
C TYR A 189 6.34 2.32 -15.02
N ALA A 190 5.30 2.26 -15.85
CA ALA A 190 5.42 2.30 -17.31
C ALA A 190 5.22 3.72 -17.88
N ARG A 191 4.57 4.60 -17.10
CA ARG A 191 4.26 5.99 -17.46
C ARG A 191 4.16 6.85 -16.22
N GLU A 192 4.14 8.17 -16.37
CA GLU A 192 3.94 9.18 -15.32
C GLU A 192 4.83 9.01 -14.07
N PRO A 193 6.17 9.02 -14.23
CA PRO A 193 7.13 8.84 -13.14
C PRO A 193 6.87 9.73 -11.92
N ASP A 194 6.46 10.98 -12.18
CA ASP A 194 6.21 11.99 -11.14
C ASP A 194 4.95 11.68 -10.33
N TYR A 195 3.92 11.14 -10.99
CA TYR A 195 2.69 10.72 -10.34
C TYR A 195 2.89 9.44 -9.53
N TYR A 196 3.53 8.43 -10.14
CA TYR A 196 3.86 7.14 -9.52
C TYR A 196 5.17 7.22 -8.75
N SER A 197 5.30 8.27 -7.98
CA SER A 197 6.37 8.42 -7.01
C SER A 197 6.09 7.57 -5.75
N LEU A 198 7.18 7.18 -5.11
CA LEU A 198 7.20 6.55 -3.81
C LEU A 198 8.48 7.02 -3.14
N PHE A 199 8.37 7.58 -1.95
CA PHE A 199 9.47 8.16 -1.18
C PHE A 199 9.64 7.36 0.10
N LYS A 200 10.88 7.26 0.56
CA LYS A 200 11.25 6.70 1.86
C LYS A 200 11.95 7.75 2.73
N ALA A 201 11.69 7.72 4.02
CA ALA A 201 12.37 8.51 5.03
C ALA A 201 12.59 7.65 6.28
N SER A 202 13.65 7.95 7.03
CA SER A 202 13.91 7.34 8.33
C SER A 202 13.73 8.38 9.43
N SER A 203 13.09 7.99 10.52
CA SER A 203 12.89 8.82 11.70
C SER A 203 13.05 7.96 12.95
N GLU A 204 14.13 8.19 13.72
CA GLU A 204 14.52 7.35 14.85
C GLU A 204 14.58 5.86 14.47
N SER A 205 13.71 5.02 15.03
CA SER A 205 13.59 3.60 14.73
C SER A 205 12.56 3.28 13.63
N SER A 206 11.90 4.27 13.06
CA SER A 206 10.80 4.10 12.10
C SER A 206 11.27 4.37 10.67
N CYS A 207 10.86 3.51 9.75
CA CYS A 207 10.91 3.79 8.32
C CYS A 207 9.52 4.18 7.84
N ILE A 208 9.45 5.27 7.09
CA ILE A 208 8.22 5.82 6.54
C ILE A 208 8.34 5.75 5.03
N VAL A 209 7.35 5.15 4.38
CA VAL A 209 7.22 5.11 2.93
C VAL A 209 5.93 5.81 2.54
N CYS A 210 5.96 6.80 1.65
CA CYS A 210 4.79 7.56 1.25
C CYS A 210 4.80 7.87 -0.24
N SER A 211 3.63 7.96 -0.88
CA SER A 211 3.54 8.35 -2.29
C SER A 211 4.08 9.76 -2.58
N GLN A 212 4.09 10.66 -1.60
CA GLN A 212 4.65 12.00 -1.73
C GLN A 212 5.17 12.49 -0.38
N PRO A 213 6.13 13.43 -0.35
CA PRO A 213 6.55 14.08 0.89
C PRO A 213 5.36 14.76 1.55
N ILE A 214 5.18 14.50 2.84
CA ILE A 214 4.06 15.03 3.65
C ILE A 214 4.50 15.87 4.85
N MET A 215 5.81 15.92 5.11
CA MET A 215 6.43 16.77 6.12
C MET A 215 7.81 17.22 5.62
N GLU A 216 8.14 18.50 5.79
CA GLU A 216 9.37 19.10 5.28
C GLU A 216 10.61 18.72 6.10
N ASP A 217 10.43 18.40 7.38
CA ASP A 217 11.48 18.06 8.34
C ASP A 217 11.97 16.62 8.24
N LEU A 218 11.33 15.78 7.42
CA LEU A 218 11.78 14.42 7.15
C LEU A 218 12.72 14.37 5.93
N PRO A 219 13.81 13.58 5.99
CA PRO A 219 14.76 13.44 4.90
C PRO A 219 14.22 12.51 3.81
N TRP A 220 13.19 12.94 3.07
CA TRP A 220 12.58 12.16 2.01
C TRP A 220 13.56 11.89 0.86
N LYS A 221 13.72 10.62 0.51
CA LYS A 221 14.40 10.17 -0.69
C LYS A 221 13.41 9.45 -1.60
N MET A 222 13.35 9.85 -2.87
CA MET A 222 12.56 9.09 -3.84
C MET A 222 13.17 7.70 -4.02
N MET A 223 12.34 6.66 -4.02
CA MET A 223 12.76 5.31 -4.38
C MET A 223 13.05 5.24 -5.87
N GLU A 224 14.06 4.49 -6.27
CA GLU A 224 14.39 4.27 -7.68
C GLU A 224 13.31 3.43 -8.37
N LYS A 225 13.27 3.49 -9.70
CA LYS A 225 12.42 2.59 -10.47
C LYS A 225 12.91 1.15 -10.26
N GLU A 226 11.98 0.23 -10.08
CA GLU A 226 12.21 -1.21 -9.83
C GLU A 226 12.88 -1.49 -8.47
N GLU A 227 12.91 -0.50 -7.58
CA GLU A 227 13.45 -0.68 -6.23
C GLU A 227 12.45 -1.47 -5.35
N LEU A 228 12.91 -2.59 -4.79
CA LEU A 228 12.26 -3.27 -3.67
C LEU A 228 12.99 -2.95 -2.37
N LEU A 229 12.35 -2.18 -1.50
CA LEU A 229 12.78 -1.92 -0.12
C LEU A 229 12.15 -2.96 0.80
N VAL A 230 12.98 -3.57 1.67
CA VAL A 230 12.54 -4.46 2.75
C VAL A 230 13.01 -3.88 4.08
N VAL A 231 12.09 -3.60 4.98
CA VAL A 231 12.38 -3.07 6.32
C VAL A 231 11.91 -4.08 7.36
N GLN A 232 12.77 -4.41 8.30
CA GLN A 232 12.46 -5.29 9.43
C GLN A 232 12.83 -4.61 10.75
N GLU A 233 12.15 -4.97 11.82
CA GLU A 233 12.54 -4.56 13.17
C GLU A 233 13.89 -5.20 13.53
N GLY A 234 14.91 -4.40 13.82
CA GLY A 234 16.17 -4.87 14.42
C GLY A 234 17.24 -5.46 13.47
N SER A 235 17.54 -4.82 12.34
CA SER A 235 18.92 -4.90 11.81
C SER A 235 19.74 -3.77 12.40
N ASP A 236 20.33 -4.00 13.58
CA ASP A 236 21.59 -3.36 13.90
C ASP A 236 22.57 -3.81 12.81
N ASP A 237 22.89 -2.92 11.87
CA ASP A 237 24.10 -3.05 11.06
C ASP A 237 25.29 -2.89 12.00
N SER A 238 25.65 -3.98 12.66
CA SER A 238 26.88 -4.14 13.41
C SER A 238 27.51 -5.49 13.06
N THR A 239 28.05 -5.55 11.85
CA THR A 239 29.25 -6.34 11.50
C THR A 239 29.97 -5.69 10.34
#